data_AF-A0A2N9FHB4-F1
#
_entry.id   AF-A0A2N9FHB4-F1
#
_cell.length_a   1.000
_cell.length_b   1.000
_cell.length_c   1.000
_cell.angle_alpha   90.00
_cell.angle_beta   90.00
_cell.angle_gamma   90.00
#
_symmetry.space_group_name_H-M   'P 1'
#
loop_
_entity.id
_entity.type
_entity.pdbx_description
1 polymer ?
#
loop_
_entity_poly.entity_id
_entity_poly.type
_entity_poly.pdbx_seq_one_letter_code
_entity_poly.pdbx_strand_id
1 'polypeptide(L)'
;MHTLWSAVGMICLNALISPSRGDFPILGCDQLLQLSSTAPPLIAHSIQFPYLTAKTVEFRRRLRQGETLADIQAEAFAVVREATRRKLGMRHFDVQIVGGAVLHDGSIAEMKTGETKTLVSTLAAYLNALTGEGVHAQHDAEWMGRVHRFLGLSVGLIQRGMTAEERRSNYRCDITYTNNSELGFDYLRDNLAGNSGQLVMRWPKPFHFAIVDEVDSVLIDEGRYPLLISGGASKDATRYPVAAKVDFWYPVMFLHDGATLMHYAVQTASSQAIKILLLYNVAINHQDNDGWTPLHLAVQAQRTDVVRLLLIKGADKTLKNKHYNVELKDNLVELTEEGIELAEMALETNDLWDENGPWAR
;
A
#
# COMPACT_ATOMS: atom_id res chain seq x y z
N MET A 1 10.19 38.88 39.84
CA MET A 1 9.74 37.74 40.67
C MET A 1 8.34 37.23 40.32
N HIS A 2 8.00 37.13 39.02
CA HIS A 2 7.09 36.09 38.49
C HIS A 2 7.68 35.58 37.17
N THR A 3 9.00 35.45 37.22
CA THR A 3 9.94 34.89 36.26
C THR A 3 10.14 33.41 36.61
N LEU A 4 10.36 32.57 35.59
CA LEU A 4 10.79 31.14 35.65
C LEU A 4 9.76 30.01 35.49
N TRP A 5 8.45 30.24 35.40
CA TRP A 5 7.47 29.12 35.29
C TRP A 5 6.73 28.94 33.95
N SER A 6 6.92 29.78 32.94
CA SER A 6 6.22 29.64 31.65
C SER A 6 7.11 29.42 30.42
N ALA A 7 8.44 29.38 30.58
CA ALA A 7 9.38 29.22 29.46
C ALA A 7 10.05 27.83 29.40
N VAL A 8 9.83 26.97 30.40
CA VAL A 8 10.35 25.59 30.46
C VAL A 8 9.20 24.55 30.44
N GLY A 9 7.97 24.97 30.76
CA GLY A 9 6.80 24.11 30.93
C GLY A 9 6.10 23.62 29.65
N MET A 10 6.71 23.76 28.46
CA MET A 10 6.13 23.27 27.20
C MET A 10 7.19 22.77 26.21
N ILE A 11 8.39 22.43 26.70
CA ILE A 11 9.48 21.84 25.89
C ILE A 11 9.63 20.33 26.19
N CYS A 12 8.93 19.79 27.20
CA CYS A 12 9.07 18.39 27.64
C CYS A 12 7.76 17.69 28.03
N LEU A 13 6.63 17.94 27.36
CA LEU A 13 5.43 17.14 27.64
C LEU A 13 5.37 15.87 26.77
N ASN A 14 6.12 14.85 27.22
CA ASN A 14 5.93 13.42 26.98
C ASN A 14 6.17 12.90 25.54
N ALA A 15 7.26 12.16 25.30
CA ALA A 15 7.35 10.75 25.67
C ALA A 15 6.26 9.86 25.03
N LEU A 16 6.22 9.80 23.69
CA LEU A 16 5.58 8.73 22.91
C LEU A 16 6.49 8.48 21.69
N ILE A 17 7.68 7.91 21.83
CA ILE A 17 7.97 6.47 21.67
C ILE A 17 9.44 6.27 22.09
N SER A 18 9.69 5.33 23.00
CA SER A 18 10.99 4.81 23.48
C SER A 18 11.53 5.37 24.81
N PRO A 19 11.48 4.58 25.90
CA PRO A 19 11.92 5.00 27.24
C PRO A 19 13.44 4.88 27.49
N SER A 20 14.28 4.76 26.46
CA SER A 20 15.71 4.41 26.64
C SER A 20 16.73 5.45 26.14
N ARG A 21 16.32 6.70 25.86
CA ARG A 21 17.26 7.78 25.46
C ARG A 21 16.97 9.11 26.17
N GLY A 22 16.89 9.05 27.49
CA GLY A 22 16.60 10.18 28.37
C GLY A 22 17.76 11.16 28.60
N ASP A 23 18.68 11.32 27.65
CA ASP A 23 19.75 12.33 27.68
C ASP A 23 20.05 12.78 26.25
N PHE A 24 19.16 13.59 25.66
CA PHE A 24 19.50 14.36 24.45
C PHE A 24 20.24 15.63 24.89
N PRO A 25 21.50 15.84 24.48
CA PRO A 25 22.29 16.97 24.93
C PRO A 25 21.76 18.26 24.30
N ILE A 26 20.90 18.98 25.02
CA ILE A 26 20.69 20.42 24.82
C ILE A 26 22.05 21.18 24.94
N LEU A 27 23.08 20.54 25.50
CA LEU A 27 24.47 21.04 25.63
C LEU A 27 25.10 21.60 24.34
N GLY A 28 24.61 21.26 23.15
CA GLY A 28 25.09 21.85 21.88
C GLY A 28 24.36 23.13 21.45
N CYS A 29 23.13 23.36 21.92
CA CYS A 29 22.31 24.48 21.47
C CYS A 29 22.82 25.83 21.95
N ASP A 30 23.35 25.93 23.17
CA ASP A 30 23.92 27.19 23.68
C ASP A 30 25.15 27.61 22.88
N GLN A 31 26.02 26.66 22.53
CA GLN A 31 27.19 26.92 21.69
C GLN A 31 26.77 27.27 20.25
N LEU A 32 25.74 26.62 19.71
CA LEU A 32 25.17 26.93 18.40
C LEU A 32 24.49 28.31 18.38
N LEU A 33 23.77 28.69 19.43
CA LEU A 33 23.17 30.02 19.60
C LEU A 33 24.26 31.08 19.78
N GLN A 34 25.31 30.81 20.55
CA GLN A 34 26.41 31.74 20.76
C GLN A 34 27.22 31.93 19.47
N LEU A 35 27.57 30.86 18.75
CA LEU A 35 28.25 30.92 17.46
C LEU A 35 27.36 31.56 16.39
N SER A 36 26.08 31.21 16.33
CA SER A 36 25.16 31.84 15.39
C SER A 36 24.85 33.29 15.77
N SER A 37 24.97 33.74 17.01
CA SER A 37 24.75 35.15 17.39
C SER A 37 26.01 36.01 17.29
N THR A 38 27.20 35.40 17.34
CA THR A 38 28.51 36.07 17.17
C THR A 38 29.05 36.04 15.73
N ALA A 39 28.69 35.04 14.94
CA ALA A 39 28.93 35.01 13.50
C ALA A 39 28.30 36.19 12.72
N PRO A 40 27.08 36.70 13.02
CA PRO A 40 26.47 37.79 12.28
C PRO A 40 27.24 39.10 12.34
N PRO A 41 27.82 39.62 13.44
CA PRO A 41 28.67 40.81 13.37
C PRO A 41 29.94 40.58 12.56
N LEU A 42 30.54 39.37 12.59
CA LEU A 42 31.69 39.02 11.73
C LEU A 42 31.32 38.95 10.25
N ILE A 43 30.12 38.44 9.93
CA ILE A 43 29.57 38.29 8.57
C ILE A 43 28.93 39.61 8.06
N ALA A 44 28.39 40.45 8.95
CA ALA A 44 27.67 41.67 8.60
C ALA A 44 28.59 42.87 8.36
N HIS A 45 29.74 42.95 9.03
CA HIS A 45 30.66 44.09 8.88
C HIS A 45 31.65 43.97 7.71
N SER A 46 31.79 42.82 7.04
CA SER A 46 32.90 42.61 6.10
C SER A 46 32.57 41.91 4.77
N ILE A 47 31.30 41.64 4.43
CA ILE A 47 31.03 40.62 3.39
C ILE A 47 30.06 41.08 2.28
N GLN A 48 30.65 41.44 1.13
CA GLN A 48 29.98 41.72 -0.16
C GLN A 48 29.24 40.47 -0.73
N PHE A 49 28.23 40.72 -1.58
CA PHE A 49 27.34 39.71 -2.20
C PHE A 49 27.99 38.39 -2.70
N PRO A 50 29.19 38.38 -3.33
CA PRO A 50 29.79 37.15 -3.89
C PRO A 50 30.19 36.09 -2.84
N TYR A 51 30.37 36.48 -1.59
CA TYR A 51 31.00 35.62 -0.59
C TYR A 51 30.03 34.63 0.09
N LEU A 52 28.74 34.97 0.23
CA LEU A 52 27.76 34.02 0.81
C LEU A 52 27.55 32.80 -0.10
N THR A 53 27.56 33.00 -1.41
CA THR A 53 27.51 31.89 -2.37
C THR A 53 28.80 31.07 -2.35
N ALA A 54 29.96 31.72 -2.15
CA ALA A 54 31.26 31.04 -2.02
C ALA A 54 31.30 30.11 -0.78
N LYS A 55 30.57 30.43 0.29
CA LYS A 55 30.49 29.57 1.48
C LYS A 55 29.90 28.19 1.19
N THR A 56 28.94 28.07 0.28
CA THR A 56 28.41 26.75 -0.14
C THR A 56 29.49 25.89 -0.78
N VAL A 57 30.36 26.48 -1.60
CA VAL A 57 31.50 25.78 -2.21
C VAL A 57 32.53 25.38 -1.16
N GLU A 58 32.80 26.27 -0.20
CA GLU A 58 33.69 26.01 0.94
C GLU A 58 33.20 24.85 1.81
N PHE A 59 31.92 24.85 2.21
CA PHE A 59 31.35 23.77 3.01
C PHE A 59 31.38 22.42 2.27
N ARG A 60 31.00 22.39 0.98
CA ARG A 60 31.13 21.18 0.16
C ARG A 60 32.57 20.68 0.05
N ARG A 61 33.56 21.59 0.04
CA ARG A 61 34.99 21.21 0.09
C ARG A 61 35.35 20.61 1.45
N ARG A 62 34.93 21.23 2.56
CA ARG A 62 35.19 20.76 3.94
C ARG A 62 34.60 19.38 4.19
N LEU A 63 33.35 19.14 3.76
CA LEU A 63 32.71 17.82 3.84
C LEU A 63 33.48 16.74 3.06
N ARG A 64 34.01 17.07 1.87
CA ARG A 64 34.88 16.16 1.11
C ARG A 64 36.24 15.90 1.78
N GLN A 65 36.68 16.78 2.67
CA GLN A 65 37.92 16.63 3.43
C GLN A 65 37.72 15.83 4.73
N GLY A 66 36.49 15.38 5.02
CA GLY A 66 36.17 14.52 6.16
C GLY A 66 35.53 15.23 7.35
N GLU A 67 35.26 16.54 7.26
CA GLU A 67 34.40 17.21 8.25
C GLU A 67 32.97 16.68 8.19
N THR A 68 32.29 16.68 9.33
CA THR A 68 30.90 16.24 9.45
C THR A 68 29.93 17.41 9.30
N LEU A 69 28.64 17.11 9.10
CA LEU A 69 27.59 18.14 9.09
C LEU A 69 27.50 18.88 10.44
N ALA A 70 27.77 18.18 11.55
CA ALA A 70 27.78 18.77 12.89
C ALA A 70 28.88 19.84 13.03
N ASP A 71 30.07 19.59 12.48
CA ASP A 71 31.21 20.51 12.55
C ASP A 71 30.91 21.85 11.85
N ILE A 72 30.15 21.81 10.76
CA ILE A 72 29.81 22.99 9.95
C ILE A 72 28.43 23.60 10.28
N GLN A 73 27.63 22.94 11.14
CA GLN A 73 26.22 23.28 11.36
C GLN A 73 26.03 24.73 11.78
N ALA A 74 26.79 25.20 12.78
CA ALA A 74 26.65 26.56 13.30
C ALA A 74 26.97 27.63 12.25
N GLU A 75 28.04 27.42 11.46
CA GLU A 75 28.43 28.33 10.38
C GLU A 75 27.40 28.31 9.24
N ALA A 76 26.93 27.13 8.85
CA ALA A 76 25.92 26.96 7.82
C ALA A 76 24.61 27.66 8.22
N PHE A 77 24.17 27.53 9.48
CA PHE A 77 22.97 28.18 9.99
C PHE A 77 23.12 29.70 10.03
N ALA A 78 24.31 30.21 10.39
CA ALA A 78 24.59 31.64 10.34
C ALA A 78 24.52 32.19 8.90
N VAL A 79 25.05 31.45 7.92
CA VAL A 79 24.97 31.79 6.49
C VAL A 79 23.53 31.83 6.01
N VAL A 80 22.73 30.82 6.34
CA VAL A 80 21.30 30.78 5.99
C VAL A 80 20.55 31.95 6.62
N ARG A 81 20.76 32.22 7.91
CA ARG A 81 20.09 33.33 8.60
C ARG A 81 20.42 34.69 7.99
N GLU A 82 21.66 34.88 7.55
CA GLU A 82 22.05 36.11 6.85
C GLU A 82 21.44 36.17 5.44
N ALA A 83 21.37 35.03 4.74
CA ALA A 83 20.73 34.94 3.43
C ALA A 83 19.23 35.24 3.48
N THR A 84 18.50 34.72 4.48
CA THR A 84 17.08 35.04 4.67
C THR A 84 16.87 36.50 5.02
N ARG A 85 17.73 37.08 5.87
CA ARG A 85 17.68 38.52 6.18
C ARG A 85 17.83 39.37 4.92
N ARG A 86 18.77 39.02 4.03
CA ARG A 86 19.03 39.77 2.79
C ARG A 86 17.98 39.54 1.69
N LYS A 87 17.42 38.33 1.57
CA LYS A 87 16.50 37.99 0.47
C LYS A 87 15.03 38.13 0.82
N LEU A 88 14.68 37.87 2.07
CA LEU A 88 13.30 37.87 2.53
C LEU A 88 13.02 39.00 3.52
N GLY A 89 14.05 39.72 3.99
CA GLY A 89 13.89 40.72 5.05
C GLY A 89 13.63 40.10 6.43
N MET A 90 13.77 38.77 6.56
CA MET A 90 13.43 38.02 7.77
C MET A 90 14.69 37.43 8.39
N ARG A 91 14.99 37.83 9.63
CA ARG A 91 16.06 37.24 10.43
C ARG A 91 15.46 36.15 11.31
N HIS A 92 16.05 34.95 11.33
CA HIS A 92 15.61 33.92 12.26
C HIS A 92 15.75 34.38 13.71
N PHE A 93 14.76 34.03 14.52
CA PHE A 93 14.84 34.09 15.97
C PHE A 93 15.66 32.92 16.52
N ASP A 94 16.15 33.05 17.74
CA ASP A 94 17.01 32.02 18.36
C ASP A 94 16.26 30.69 18.52
N VAL A 95 14.96 30.75 18.87
CA VAL A 95 14.08 29.56 18.92
C VAL A 95 13.94 28.86 17.56
N GLN A 96 14.00 29.61 16.46
CA GLN A 96 13.93 29.07 15.10
C GLN A 96 15.24 28.39 14.69
N ILE A 97 16.36 28.92 15.17
CA ILE A 97 17.68 28.30 15.00
C ILE A 97 17.73 26.94 15.72
N VAL A 98 17.19 26.87 16.96
CA VAL A 98 17.04 25.61 17.69
C VAL A 98 16.10 24.65 16.96
N GLY A 99 14.94 25.14 16.50
CA GLY A 99 14.01 24.32 15.70
C GLY A 99 14.66 23.73 14.46
N GLY A 100 15.53 24.48 13.77
CA GLY A 100 16.29 23.99 12.61
C GLY A 100 17.27 22.88 12.98
N ALA A 101 17.89 22.94 14.17
CA ALA A 101 18.78 21.89 14.66
C ALA A 101 17.99 20.61 15.01
N VAL A 102 16.85 20.76 15.69
CA VAL A 102 15.94 19.65 16.00
C VAL A 102 15.46 18.93 14.72
N LEU A 103 15.13 19.69 13.67
CA LEU A 103 14.78 19.11 12.37
C LEU A 103 15.96 18.37 11.73
N HIS A 104 17.18 18.93 11.81
CA HIS A 104 18.39 18.26 11.29
C HIS A 104 18.63 16.91 11.98
N ASP A 105 18.39 16.83 13.29
CA ASP A 105 18.51 15.60 14.08
C ASP A 105 17.40 14.56 13.78
N GLY A 106 16.46 14.88 12.89
CA GLY A 106 15.34 14.00 12.53
C GLY A 106 14.22 13.95 13.58
N SER A 107 14.19 14.93 14.49
CA SER A 107 13.17 15.03 15.53
C SER A 107 12.05 16.01 15.14
N ILE A 108 10.91 15.92 15.84
CA ILE A 108 9.77 16.82 15.62
C ILE A 108 10.03 18.14 16.35
N ALA A 109 10.12 19.23 15.59
CA ALA A 109 10.22 20.57 16.15
C ALA A 109 8.81 21.15 16.41
N GLU A 110 8.32 21.02 17.63
CA GLU A 110 7.05 21.62 18.04
C GLU A 110 7.23 23.13 18.24
N MET A 111 6.48 23.91 17.45
CA MET A 111 6.51 25.37 17.44
C MET A 111 5.08 25.89 17.35
N LYS A 112 4.77 27.01 18.00
CA LYS A 112 3.41 27.57 17.99
C LYS A 112 3.08 28.12 16.59
N THR A 113 1.81 28.03 16.22
CA THR A 113 1.31 28.62 14.97
C THR A 113 1.61 30.13 14.94
N GLY A 114 2.23 30.61 13.86
CA GLY A 114 2.72 31.99 13.75
C GLY A 114 4.22 32.17 13.98
N GLU A 115 4.95 31.16 14.47
CA GLU A 115 6.42 31.20 14.61
C GLU A 115 7.16 30.98 13.28
N THR A 116 6.47 31.10 12.14
CA THR A 116 7.02 30.93 10.77
C THR A 116 7.80 29.62 10.58
N LYS A 117 7.16 28.47 10.83
CA LYS A 117 7.73 27.12 10.67
C LYS A 117 8.40 26.90 9.31
N THR A 118 7.82 27.46 8.26
CA THR A 118 8.35 27.40 6.90
C THR A 118 9.73 28.07 6.75
N LEU A 119 10.04 29.10 7.56
CA LEU A 119 11.37 29.73 7.57
C LEU A 119 12.42 28.83 8.25
N VAL A 120 11.99 28.04 9.25
CA VAL A 120 12.86 27.13 10.02
C VAL A 120 13.39 26.00 9.14
N SER A 121 12.55 25.47 8.24
CA SER A 121 12.93 24.39 7.31
C SER A 121 14.12 24.76 6.43
N THR A 122 14.33 26.05 6.13
CA THR A 122 15.46 26.51 5.30
C THR A 122 16.82 26.14 5.87
N LEU A 123 16.95 26.09 7.19
CA LEU A 123 18.20 25.78 7.91
C LEU A 123 18.58 24.31 7.70
N ALA A 124 17.69 23.40 8.07
CA ALA A 124 17.90 21.97 7.94
C ALA A 124 17.98 21.54 6.46
N ALA A 125 17.19 22.16 5.59
CA ALA A 125 17.23 21.88 4.15
C ALA A 125 18.58 22.27 3.54
N TYR A 126 19.10 23.45 3.88
CA TYR A 126 20.40 23.90 3.37
C TYR A 126 21.54 22.99 3.86
N LEU A 127 21.60 22.72 5.17
CA LEU A 127 22.68 21.90 5.74
C LEU A 127 22.72 20.50 5.13
N ASN A 128 21.57 19.81 5.08
CA ASN A 128 21.50 18.46 4.51
C ASN A 128 21.70 18.45 2.99
N ALA A 129 21.35 19.51 2.27
CA ALA A 129 21.59 19.62 0.84
C ALA A 129 23.08 19.77 0.46
N LEU A 130 23.95 20.12 1.42
CA LEU A 130 25.39 20.21 1.19
C LEU A 130 26.03 18.84 0.91
N THR A 131 25.39 17.72 1.29
CA THR A 131 25.84 16.36 0.98
C THR A 131 25.72 16.03 -0.50
N GLY A 132 24.82 16.71 -1.23
CA GLY A 132 24.50 16.43 -2.63
C GLY A 132 23.61 15.20 -2.83
N GLU A 133 23.19 14.51 -1.76
CA GLU A 133 22.33 13.32 -1.86
C GLU A 133 20.86 13.67 -2.13
N GLY A 134 20.46 14.92 -1.85
CA GLY A 134 19.14 15.47 -2.18
C GLY A 134 18.25 15.62 -0.93
N VAL A 135 17.46 16.69 -0.90
CA VAL A 135 16.52 16.97 0.19
C VAL A 135 15.11 17.17 -0.37
N HIS A 136 14.13 16.48 0.19
CA HIS A 136 12.72 16.76 -0.09
C HIS A 136 12.17 17.74 0.94
N ALA A 137 11.52 18.80 0.49
CA ALA A 137 10.87 19.77 1.35
C ALA A 137 9.43 20.01 0.87
N GLN A 138 8.53 20.28 1.80
CA GLN A 138 7.17 20.69 1.45
C GLN A 138 7.05 22.21 1.39
N HIS A 139 6.14 22.66 0.51
CA HIS A 139 5.65 24.03 0.36
C HIS A 139 6.70 25.14 0.05
N ASP A 140 6.23 26.21 -0.60
CA ASP A 140 6.94 27.48 -0.83
C ASP A 140 8.31 27.45 -1.52
N ALA A 141 8.46 26.62 -2.56
CA ALA A 141 9.62 26.65 -3.47
C ALA A 141 9.87 28.04 -4.10
N GLU A 142 8.81 28.84 -4.26
CA GLU A 142 8.91 30.20 -4.76
C GLU A 142 9.48 31.17 -3.73
N TRP A 143 9.12 31.01 -2.45
CA TRP A 143 9.59 31.90 -1.39
C TRP A 143 10.92 31.44 -0.78
N MET A 144 10.95 30.24 -0.21
CA MET A 144 12.13 29.68 0.44
C MET A 144 13.21 29.27 -0.57
N GLY A 145 12.80 28.80 -1.76
CA GLY A 145 13.74 28.47 -2.82
C GLY A 145 14.54 29.69 -3.33
N ARG A 146 14.07 30.94 -3.14
CA ARG A 146 14.89 32.14 -3.43
C ARG A 146 16.14 32.20 -2.56
N VAL A 147 16.07 31.74 -1.31
CA VAL A 147 17.19 31.73 -0.36
C VAL A 147 18.19 30.65 -0.76
N HIS A 148 17.73 29.44 -1.04
CA HIS A 148 18.59 28.32 -1.45
C HIS A 148 19.28 28.58 -2.79
N ARG A 149 18.55 29.10 -3.80
CA ARG A 149 19.14 29.51 -5.09
C ARG A 149 20.17 30.62 -4.91
N PHE A 150 19.91 31.58 -4.02
CA PHE A 150 20.87 32.64 -3.71
C PHE A 150 22.17 32.11 -3.10
N LEU A 151 22.07 31.08 -2.25
CA LEU A 151 23.22 30.38 -1.70
C LEU A 151 23.91 29.43 -2.71
N GLY A 152 23.42 29.33 -3.95
CA GLY A 152 24.04 28.52 -5.00
C GLY A 152 23.63 27.05 -5.01
N LEU A 153 22.55 26.69 -4.28
CA LEU A 153 21.94 25.36 -4.40
C LEU A 153 20.97 25.32 -5.58
N SER A 154 20.91 24.17 -6.24
CA SER A 154 19.88 23.88 -7.24
C SER A 154 18.56 23.53 -6.54
N VAL A 155 17.46 24.11 -7.02
CA VAL A 155 16.12 23.95 -6.42
C VAL A 155 15.13 23.51 -7.48
N GLY A 156 14.57 22.31 -7.32
CA GLY A 156 13.53 21.74 -8.15
C GLY A 156 12.16 21.86 -7.49
N LEU A 157 11.11 21.78 -8.30
CA LEU A 157 9.72 21.76 -7.86
C LEU A 157 8.98 20.66 -8.61
N ILE A 158 8.28 19.78 -7.88
CA ILE A 158 7.43 18.74 -8.46
C ILE A 158 5.98 19.21 -8.43
N GLN A 159 5.31 19.16 -9.58
CA GLN A 159 3.89 19.49 -9.73
C GLN A 159 3.17 18.43 -10.55
N ARG A 160 1.84 18.43 -10.42
CA ARG A 160 0.95 17.62 -11.26
C ARG A 160 1.12 17.99 -12.73
N GLY A 161 1.04 16.99 -13.60
CA GLY A 161 1.12 17.16 -15.05
C GLY A 161 2.53 17.30 -15.62
N MET A 162 3.58 17.38 -14.78
CA MET A 162 4.96 17.35 -15.26
C MET A 162 5.29 16.02 -15.93
N THR A 163 6.00 16.12 -17.06
CA THR A 163 6.56 14.97 -17.79
C THR A 163 7.61 14.23 -16.96
N ALA A 164 7.91 12.99 -17.33
CA ALA A 164 8.93 12.19 -16.65
C ALA A 164 10.33 12.85 -16.72
N GLU A 165 10.64 13.53 -17.83
CA GLU A 165 11.91 14.23 -18.01
C GLU A 165 12.03 15.46 -17.09
N GLU A 166 10.98 16.28 -17.01
CA GLU A 166 10.92 17.42 -16.08
C GLU A 166 11.04 16.96 -14.64
N ARG A 167 10.32 15.90 -14.25
CA ARG A 167 10.42 15.32 -12.90
C ARG A 167 11.83 14.87 -12.59
N ARG A 168 12.48 14.15 -13.51
CA ARG A 168 13.87 13.69 -13.34
C ARG A 168 14.83 14.86 -13.17
N SER A 169 14.64 15.94 -13.93
CA SER A 169 15.44 17.17 -13.78
C SER A 169 15.26 17.79 -12.39
N ASN A 170 14.01 17.89 -11.92
CA ASN A 170 13.69 18.46 -10.61
C ASN A 170 14.17 17.59 -9.43
N TYR A 171 14.07 16.26 -9.53
CA TYR A 171 14.63 15.36 -8.52
C TYR A 171 16.15 15.42 -8.50
N ARG A 172 16.85 15.79 -9.58
CA ARG A 172 18.32 15.97 -9.60
C ARG A 172 18.80 17.27 -8.95
N CYS A 173 17.91 18.16 -8.53
CA CYS A 173 18.28 19.35 -7.77
C CYS A 173 18.65 19.02 -6.32
N ASP A 174 19.54 19.81 -5.71
CA ASP A 174 20.00 19.64 -4.32
C ASP A 174 18.83 19.63 -3.33
N ILE A 175 17.82 20.48 -3.59
CA ILE A 175 16.56 20.52 -2.86
C ILE A 175 15.41 20.39 -3.85
N THR A 176 14.49 19.46 -3.60
CA THR A 176 13.28 19.25 -4.39
C THR A 176 12.08 19.56 -3.52
N TYR A 177 11.36 20.63 -3.88
CA TYR A 177 10.08 20.92 -3.25
C TYR A 177 8.98 20.09 -3.89
N THR A 178 8.15 19.45 -3.06
CA THR A 178 7.08 18.55 -3.53
C THR A 178 5.95 18.49 -2.52
N ASN A 179 4.81 17.95 -2.95
CA ASN A 179 3.71 17.57 -2.08
C ASN A 179 3.84 16.06 -1.75
N ASN A 180 3.40 15.65 -0.57
CA ASN A 180 3.29 14.26 -0.09
C ASN A 180 2.75 13.31 -1.15
N SER A 181 1.61 13.70 -1.75
CA SER A 181 0.92 12.87 -2.74
C SER A 181 1.82 12.64 -3.97
N GLU A 182 2.44 13.69 -4.49
CA GLU A 182 3.27 13.59 -5.70
C GLU A 182 4.54 12.77 -5.43
N LEU A 183 5.19 12.98 -4.29
CA LEU A 183 6.36 12.21 -3.87
C LEU A 183 6.03 10.72 -3.76
N GLY A 184 4.91 10.39 -3.10
CA GLY A 184 4.45 9.01 -2.95
C GLY A 184 4.07 8.37 -4.29
N PHE A 185 3.35 9.10 -5.16
CA PHE A 185 2.99 8.58 -6.49
C PHE A 185 4.18 8.45 -7.44
N ASP A 186 5.19 9.32 -7.34
CA ASP A 186 6.44 9.16 -8.11
C ASP A 186 7.19 7.89 -7.66
N TYR A 187 7.28 7.65 -6.35
CA TYR A 187 7.87 6.42 -5.82
C TYR A 187 7.13 5.17 -6.30
N LEU A 188 5.79 5.16 -6.21
CA LEU A 188 4.99 4.03 -6.68
C LEU A 188 5.12 3.82 -8.20
N ARG A 189 5.14 4.89 -9.00
CA ARG A 189 5.32 4.80 -10.46
C ARG A 189 6.71 4.27 -10.83
N ASP A 190 7.75 4.69 -10.12
CA ASP A 190 9.11 4.19 -10.34
C ASP A 190 9.23 2.69 -10.05
N ASN A 191 8.52 2.17 -9.04
CA ASN A 191 8.49 0.73 -8.74
C ASN A 191 7.66 -0.10 -9.75
N LEU A 192 6.82 0.55 -10.55
CA LEU A 192 6.08 -0.10 -11.65
C LEU A 192 6.79 0.03 -13.00
N ALA A 193 7.90 0.79 -13.06
CA ALA A 193 8.63 1.03 -14.29
C ALA A 193 9.27 -0.25 -14.84
N GLY A 194 9.11 -0.50 -16.14
CA GLY A 194 9.66 -1.69 -16.79
C GLY A 194 11.15 -1.57 -17.12
N ASN A 195 11.71 -0.37 -17.03
CA ASN A 195 13.14 -0.12 -17.27
C ASN A 195 13.66 1.08 -16.47
N SER A 196 14.97 1.14 -16.29
CA SER A 196 15.66 2.22 -15.57
C SER A 196 15.54 3.59 -16.24
N GLY A 197 15.29 3.65 -17.55
CA GLY A 197 15.09 4.88 -18.31
C GLY A 197 13.77 5.59 -18.02
N GLN A 198 12.82 4.92 -17.36
CA GLN A 198 11.54 5.48 -16.93
C GLN A 198 11.57 6.05 -15.51
N LEU A 199 12.60 5.72 -14.72
CA LEU A 199 12.73 6.19 -13.35
C LEU A 199 12.90 7.71 -13.30
N VAL A 200 12.20 8.36 -12.39
CA VAL A 200 12.26 9.81 -12.19
C VAL A 200 12.98 10.19 -10.90
N MET A 201 12.91 9.37 -9.85
CA MET A 201 13.57 9.61 -8.58
C MET A 201 15.06 9.25 -8.61
N ARG A 202 15.79 9.63 -7.55
CA ARG A 202 17.23 9.36 -7.40
C ARG A 202 17.51 7.92 -6.95
N TRP A 203 17.48 6.96 -7.86
CA TRP A 203 17.88 5.59 -7.55
C TRP A 203 19.42 5.42 -7.47
N PRO A 204 19.94 4.54 -6.59
CA PRO A 204 19.24 3.56 -5.77
C PRO A 204 18.69 4.08 -4.42
N LYS A 205 18.99 5.32 -4.04
CA LYS A 205 18.60 5.92 -2.75
C LYS A 205 17.62 7.08 -2.96
N PRO A 206 16.33 6.80 -3.25
CA PRO A 206 15.35 7.82 -3.61
C PRO A 206 15.02 8.77 -2.45
N PHE A 207 15.35 8.40 -1.20
CA PHE A 207 15.14 9.21 -0.01
C PHE A 207 16.44 9.35 0.77
N HIS A 208 16.91 10.59 0.94
CA HIS A 208 18.05 10.92 1.80
C HIS A 208 17.60 11.68 3.05
N PHE A 209 16.93 12.83 2.84
CA PHE A 209 16.37 13.63 3.92
C PHE A 209 15.05 14.27 3.45
N ALA A 210 14.06 14.35 4.35
CA ALA A 210 12.77 14.94 4.05
C ALA A 210 12.31 15.80 5.24
N ILE A 211 11.85 17.02 4.94
CA ILE A 211 11.21 17.91 5.91
C ILE A 211 9.72 17.92 5.62
N VAL A 212 8.96 17.45 6.60
CA VAL A 212 7.50 17.41 6.58
C VAL A 212 6.99 18.59 7.39
N ASP A 213 6.30 19.53 6.74
CA ASP A 213 5.55 20.56 7.45
C ASP A 213 4.19 19.97 7.86
N GLU A 214 3.58 20.50 8.93
CA GLU A 214 2.28 20.00 9.43
C GLU A 214 2.25 18.46 9.60
N VAL A 215 3.24 17.92 10.31
CA VAL A 215 3.47 16.48 10.46
C VAL A 215 2.25 15.71 10.99
N ASP A 216 1.42 16.35 11.80
CA ASP A 216 0.15 15.83 12.28
C ASP A 216 -0.84 15.62 11.13
N SER A 217 -1.08 16.65 10.31
CA SER A 217 -1.93 16.53 9.11
C SER A 217 -1.44 15.42 8.18
N VAL A 218 -0.13 15.35 7.95
CA VAL A 218 0.45 14.42 6.96
C VAL A 218 0.52 12.99 7.47
N LEU A 219 1.13 12.77 8.63
CA LEU A 219 1.41 11.41 9.13
C LEU A 219 0.25 10.81 9.91
N ILE A 220 -0.66 11.63 10.46
CA ILE A 220 -1.79 11.15 11.27
C ILE A 220 -3.08 11.15 10.46
N ASP A 221 -3.39 12.23 9.74
CA ASP A 221 -4.68 12.35 9.05
C ASP A 221 -4.64 11.81 7.62
N GLU A 222 -3.71 12.30 6.79
CA GLU A 222 -3.53 11.78 5.43
C GLU A 222 -3.00 10.35 5.43
N GLY A 223 -2.12 10.01 6.37
CA GLY A 223 -1.53 8.68 6.52
C GLY A 223 -2.53 7.53 6.77
N ARG A 224 -3.81 7.83 7.06
CA ARG A 224 -4.86 6.81 7.23
C ARG A 224 -5.31 6.18 5.92
N TYR A 225 -5.09 6.85 4.79
CA TYR A 225 -5.54 6.41 3.48
C TYR A 225 -4.33 6.01 2.62
N PRO A 226 -4.23 4.75 2.18
CA PRO A 226 -3.11 4.33 1.34
C PRO A 226 -3.15 5.03 -0.02
N LEU A 227 -1.97 5.41 -0.54
CA LEU A 227 -1.82 5.90 -1.90
C LEU A 227 -1.95 4.73 -2.89
N LEU A 228 -2.94 4.80 -3.79
CA LEU A 228 -3.25 3.74 -4.74
C LEU A 228 -3.13 4.23 -6.18
N ILE A 229 -2.40 3.48 -7.01
CA ILE A 229 -2.41 3.65 -8.46
C ILE A 229 -3.43 2.67 -9.06
N SER A 230 -4.59 3.17 -9.45
CA SER A 230 -5.58 2.40 -10.19
C SER A 230 -5.43 2.65 -11.69
N GLY A 231 -5.08 1.62 -12.46
CA GLY A 231 -5.19 1.64 -13.91
C GLY A 231 -6.60 1.26 -14.35
N GLY A 232 -7.16 1.99 -15.32
CA GLY A 232 -8.40 1.53 -15.97
C GLY A 232 -8.13 0.20 -16.65
N ALA A 233 -8.87 -0.85 -16.29
CA ALA A 233 -8.80 -2.12 -17.02
C ALA A 233 -9.09 -1.86 -18.51
N SER A 234 -8.33 -2.48 -19.42
CA SER A 234 -8.61 -2.39 -20.84
C SER A 234 -10.07 -2.80 -21.04
N LYS A 235 -10.91 -1.84 -21.45
CA LYS A 235 -12.36 -1.97 -21.55
C LYS A 235 -12.78 -2.82 -22.73
N ASP A 236 -12.19 -4.00 -22.91
CA ASP A 236 -12.75 -4.98 -23.82
C ASP A 236 -13.76 -5.84 -23.07
N ALA A 237 -14.84 -5.19 -22.63
CA ALA A 237 -15.94 -5.84 -21.93
C ALA A 237 -16.57 -6.96 -22.77
N THR A 238 -16.32 -6.98 -24.10
CA THR A 238 -16.73 -8.05 -25.02
C THR A 238 -16.06 -9.39 -24.71
N ARG A 239 -14.92 -9.39 -24.01
CA ARG A 239 -14.27 -10.60 -23.53
C ARG A 239 -15.08 -11.34 -22.48
N TYR A 240 -15.87 -10.63 -21.65
CA TYR A 240 -16.71 -11.30 -20.64
C TYR A 240 -17.85 -12.10 -21.28
N PRO A 241 -18.62 -11.58 -22.27
CA PRO A 241 -19.56 -12.38 -23.04
C PRO A 241 -18.92 -13.50 -23.85
N VAL A 242 -17.70 -13.32 -24.39
CA VAL A 242 -17.00 -14.39 -25.11
C VAL A 242 -16.57 -15.48 -24.14
N ALA A 243 -15.93 -15.14 -23.02
CA ALA A 243 -15.59 -16.09 -21.95
C ALA A 243 -16.86 -16.78 -21.41
N ALA A 244 -17.95 -16.03 -21.20
CA ALA A 244 -19.25 -16.58 -20.83
C ALA A 244 -19.85 -17.48 -21.92
N LYS A 245 -19.56 -17.25 -23.21
CA LYS A 245 -19.94 -18.14 -24.32
C LYS A 245 -19.07 -19.39 -24.42
N VAL A 246 -17.79 -19.30 -24.06
CA VAL A 246 -16.93 -20.49 -23.89
C VAL A 246 -17.43 -21.31 -22.70
N ASP A 247 -17.85 -20.66 -21.60
CA ASP A 247 -18.58 -21.28 -20.49
C ASP A 247 -20.01 -21.73 -20.87
N PHE A 248 -20.64 -21.14 -21.88
CA PHE A 248 -21.98 -21.54 -22.36
C PHE A 248 -21.97 -22.86 -23.16
N TRP A 249 -20.79 -23.36 -23.54
CA TRP A 249 -20.63 -24.74 -24.02
C TRP A 249 -20.38 -25.74 -22.87
N TYR A 250 -20.14 -25.28 -21.64
CA TYR A 250 -19.99 -26.10 -20.44
C TYR A 250 -21.28 -26.51 -19.68
N PRO A 251 -22.54 -26.10 -20.01
CA PRO A 251 -23.72 -26.70 -19.40
C PRO A 251 -23.90 -28.18 -19.77
N VAL A 252 -23.13 -28.65 -20.77
CA VAL A 252 -23.15 -30.02 -21.27
C VAL A 252 -21.74 -30.60 -21.31
N MET A 253 -20.87 -30.25 -20.34
CA MET A 253 -19.67 -31.05 -20.14
C MET A 253 -20.10 -32.39 -19.51
N PHE A 254 -20.37 -33.37 -20.37
CA PHE A 254 -20.34 -34.76 -19.96
C PHE A 254 -18.88 -35.07 -19.64
N LEU A 255 -18.60 -35.32 -18.36
CA LEU A 255 -17.35 -35.97 -17.98
C LEU A 255 -17.33 -37.39 -18.58
N HIS A 256 -16.17 -38.07 -18.54
CA HIS A 256 -16.01 -39.38 -19.18
C HIS A 256 -17.12 -40.41 -18.82
N ASP A 257 -17.79 -40.23 -17.68
CA ASP A 257 -18.84 -41.10 -17.14
C ASP A 257 -20.27 -40.59 -17.43
N GLY A 258 -20.47 -39.62 -18.32
CA GLY A 258 -21.78 -39.04 -18.62
C GLY A 258 -22.32 -38.08 -17.56
N ALA A 259 -21.62 -37.94 -16.44
CA ALA A 259 -22.01 -37.07 -15.32
C ALA A 259 -21.85 -35.57 -15.66
N THR A 260 -22.81 -34.77 -15.20
CA THR A 260 -22.76 -33.29 -15.27
C THR A 260 -22.02 -32.67 -14.08
N LEU A 261 -21.66 -31.38 -14.16
CA LEU A 261 -21.09 -30.63 -13.03
C LEU A 261 -21.96 -30.71 -11.76
N MET A 262 -23.29 -30.83 -11.92
CA MET A 262 -24.20 -30.96 -10.78
C MET A 262 -24.02 -32.29 -10.03
N HIS A 263 -23.72 -33.38 -10.74
CA HIS A 263 -23.44 -34.68 -10.11
C HIS A 263 -22.22 -34.59 -9.20
N TYR A 264 -21.13 -34.00 -9.71
CA TYR A 264 -19.89 -33.83 -8.94
C TYR A 264 -20.04 -32.83 -7.79
N ALA A 265 -20.77 -31.73 -7.97
CA ALA A 265 -21.04 -30.79 -6.89
C ALA A 265 -21.85 -31.45 -5.75
N VAL A 266 -22.79 -32.32 -6.10
CA VAL A 266 -23.56 -33.13 -5.14
C VAL A 266 -22.71 -34.26 -4.54
N GLN A 267 -21.75 -34.84 -5.25
CA GLN A 267 -20.87 -35.85 -4.64
C GLN A 267 -19.90 -35.21 -3.64
N THR A 268 -19.27 -34.10 -4.02
CA THR A 268 -18.14 -33.46 -3.30
C THR A 268 -18.51 -32.56 -2.11
N ALA A 269 -19.80 -32.41 -1.75
CA ALA A 269 -20.24 -31.62 -0.60
C ALA A 269 -20.11 -30.09 -0.71
N SER A 270 -19.96 -29.56 -1.92
CA SER A 270 -19.83 -28.12 -2.10
C SER A 270 -21.19 -27.41 -2.17
N SER A 271 -21.70 -26.98 -1.01
CA SER A 271 -22.96 -26.23 -0.91
C SER A 271 -22.96 -24.91 -1.71
N GLN A 272 -21.79 -24.28 -1.85
CA GLN A 272 -21.63 -23.04 -2.60
C GLN A 272 -21.63 -23.29 -4.11
N ALA A 273 -21.00 -24.37 -4.58
CA ALA A 273 -21.06 -24.77 -5.98
C ALA A 273 -22.49 -25.14 -6.41
N ILE A 274 -23.22 -25.90 -5.57
CA ILE A 274 -24.63 -26.26 -5.82
C ILE A 274 -25.51 -25.02 -5.99
N LYS A 275 -25.36 -24.00 -5.12
CA LYS A 275 -26.13 -22.75 -5.20
C LYS A 275 -25.83 -21.96 -6.46
N ILE A 276 -24.56 -21.89 -6.87
CA ILE A 276 -24.15 -21.22 -8.09
C ILE A 276 -24.74 -21.93 -9.30
N LEU A 277 -24.59 -23.26 -9.40
CA LEU A 277 -25.10 -24.05 -10.52
C LEU A 277 -26.63 -23.92 -10.69
N LEU A 278 -27.37 -23.81 -9.58
CA LEU A 278 -28.83 -23.63 -9.62
C LEU A 278 -29.30 -22.23 -10.02
N LEU A 279 -28.43 -21.22 -9.96
CA LEU A 279 -28.71 -19.90 -10.53
C LEU A 279 -28.60 -19.91 -12.06
N TYR A 280 -27.85 -20.86 -12.64
CA TYR A 280 -27.52 -20.90 -14.06
C TYR A 280 -28.35 -21.89 -14.90
N ASN A 281 -29.54 -22.29 -14.44
CA ASN A 281 -30.49 -23.13 -15.18
C ASN A 281 -29.87 -24.45 -15.74
N VAL A 282 -29.01 -25.09 -14.94
CA VAL A 282 -28.35 -26.37 -15.26
C VAL A 282 -29.40 -27.50 -15.37
N ALA A 283 -29.13 -28.52 -16.19
CA ALA A 283 -30.00 -29.68 -16.35
C ALA A 283 -30.05 -30.55 -15.08
N ILE A 284 -31.06 -30.32 -14.23
CA ILE A 284 -31.21 -30.97 -12.92
C ILE A 284 -31.58 -32.46 -13.02
N ASN A 285 -32.22 -32.87 -14.12
CA ASN A 285 -32.74 -34.21 -14.34
C ASN A 285 -31.89 -35.06 -15.30
N HIS A 286 -30.68 -34.60 -15.63
CA HIS A 286 -29.78 -35.39 -16.48
C HIS A 286 -29.36 -36.68 -15.76
N GLN A 287 -29.34 -37.79 -16.49
CA GLN A 287 -28.87 -39.08 -15.99
C GLN A 287 -27.46 -39.35 -16.49
N ASP A 288 -26.53 -39.71 -15.60
CA ASP A 288 -25.20 -40.19 -16.00
C ASP A 288 -25.26 -41.56 -16.69
N ASN A 289 -24.10 -42.14 -17.02
CA ASN A 289 -24.02 -43.44 -17.70
C ASN A 289 -24.69 -44.58 -16.91
N ASP A 290 -24.88 -44.43 -15.60
CA ASP A 290 -25.49 -45.42 -14.70
C ASP A 290 -26.97 -45.11 -14.41
N GLY A 291 -27.52 -44.08 -15.06
CA GLY A 291 -28.90 -43.66 -14.86
C GLY A 291 -29.10 -42.80 -13.61
N TRP A 292 -28.03 -42.39 -12.93
CA TRP A 292 -28.13 -41.57 -11.72
C TRP A 292 -28.40 -40.13 -12.07
N THR A 293 -29.30 -39.51 -11.30
CA THR A 293 -29.53 -38.08 -11.35
C THR A 293 -28.77 -37.42 -10.19
N PRO A 294 -28.58 -36.09 -10.21
CA PRO A 294 -28.07 -35.37 -9.05
C PRO A 294 -28.94 -35.58 -7.80
N LEU A 295 -30.24 -35.86 -7.96
CA LEU A 295 -31.13 -36.20 -6.84
C LEU A 295 -30.79 -37.56 -6.24
N HIS A 296 -30.50 -38.58 -7.06
CA HIS A 296 -30.08 -39.91 -6.59
C HIS A 296 -28.79 -39.81 -5.75
N LEU A 297 -27.79 -39.06 -6.22
CA LEU A 297 -26.55 -38.84 -5.48
C LEU A 297 -26.78 -38.06 -4.17
N ALA A 298 -27.69 -37.09 -4.16
CA ALA A 298 -28.01 -36.32 -2.95
C ALA A 298 -28.65 -37.21 -1.88
N VAL A 299 -29.51 -38.15 -2.29
CA VAL A 299 -30.15 -39.13 -1.40
C VAL A 299 -29.13 -40.13 -0.88
N GLN A 300 -28.29 -40.70 -1.75
CA GLN A 300 -27.23 -41.63 -1.35
C GLN A 300 -26.24 -41.00 -0.37
N ALA A 301 -25.88 -39.73 -0.59
CA ALA A 301 -25.03 -38.96 0.32
C ALA A 301 -25.76 -38.48 1.60
N GLN A 302 -27.03 -38.86 1.80
CA GLN A 302 -27.88 -38.50 2.95
C GLN A 302 -28.03 -36.98 3.18
N ARG A 303 -27.99 -36.18 2.11
CA ARG A 303 -28.00 -34.70 2.19
C ARG A 303 -29.40 -34.13 2.07
N THR A 304 -30.09 -34.09 3.21
CA THR A 304 -31.48 -33.62 3.30
C THR A 304 -31.68 -32.16 2.83
N ASP A 305 -30.68 -31.30 3.01
CA ASP A 305 -30.68 -29.91 2.57
C ASP A 305 -30.63 -29.79 1.04
N VAL A 306 -29.74 -30.54 0.39
CA VAL A 306 -29.60 -30.59 -1.07
C VAL A 306 -30.82 -31.26 -1.71
N VAL A 307 -31.31 -32.35 -1.12
CA VAL A 307 -32.53 -33.05 -1.60
C VAL A 307 -33.73 -32.11 -1.62
N ARG A 308 -33.98 -31.38 -0.52
CA ARG A 308 -35.07 -30.38 -0.46
C ARG A 308 -34.91 -29.32 -1.53
N LEU A 309 -33.69 -28.83 -1.72
CA LEU A 309 -33.40 -27.74 -2.64
C LEU A 309 -33.56 -28.17 -4.10
N LEU A 310 -33.14 -29.38 -4.45
CA LEU A 310 -33.36 -30.01 -5.76
C LEU A 310 -34.85 -30.23 -6.06
N LEU A 311 -35.62 -30.73 -5.08
CA LEU A 311 -37.07 -30.93 -5.23
C LEU A 311 -37.82 -29.61 -5.44
N ILE A 312 -37.46 -28.55 -4.70
CA ILE A 312 -38.03 -27.20 -4.91
C ILE A 312 -37.76 -26.69 -6.34
N LYS A 313 -36.62 -27.08 -6.93
CA LYS A 313 -36.19 -26.68 -8.27
C LYS A 313 -36.73 -27.58 -9.38
N GLY A 314 -37.59 -28.56 -9.06
CA GLY A 314 -38.26 -29.40 -10.06
C GLY A 314 -37.48 -30.67 -10.43
N ALA A 315 -36.62 -31.17 -9.52
CA ALA A 315 -35.99 -32.47 -9.71
C ALA A 315 -37.06 -33.58 -9.76
N ASP A 316 -36.99 -34.45 -10.77
CA ASP A 316 -37.92 -35.55 -10.95
C ASP A 316 -37.51 -36.76 -10.10
N LYS A 317 -38.38 -37.11 -9.14
CA LYS A 317 -38.21 -38.25 -8.24
C LYS A 317 -38.64 -39.60 -8.83
N THR A 318 -39.17 -39.60 -10.06
CA THR A 318 -39.70 -40.80 -10.73
C THR A 318 -38.72 -41.42 -11.71
N LEU A 319 -37.59 -40.74 -11.97
CA LEU A 319 -36.54 -41.24 -12.85
C LEU A 319 -35.88 -42.47 -12.25
N LYS A 320 -35.78 -43.53 -13.05
CA LYS A 320 -35.23 -44.84 -12.67
C LYS A 320 -33.74 -44.90 -13.01
N ASN A 321 -32.91 -45.40 -12.10
CA ASN A 321 -31.51 -45.71 -12.41
C ASN A 321 -31.36 -47.19 -12.80
N LYS A 322 -30.15 -47.62 -13.13
CA LYS A 322 -29.90 -49.00 -13.54
C LYS A 322 -29.92 -50.04 -12.42
N HIS A 323 -29.85 -49.64 -11.15
CA HIS A 323 -29.66 -50.57 -10.02
C HIS A 323 -30.93 -50.84 -9.21
N TYR A 324 -31.86 -49.89 -9.15
CA TYR A 324 -33.11 -50.04 -8.41
C TYR A 324 -34.24 -49.18 -8.98
N ASN A 325 -35.46 -49.70 -8.88
CA ASN A 325 -36.69 -49.03 -9.22
C ASN A 325 -37.49 -48.72 -7.96
N VAL A 326 -37.98 -47.49 -7.85
CA VAL A 326 -38.83 -47.08 -6.73
C VAL A 326 -40.25 -46.87 -7.24
N GLU A 327 -41.18 -47.70 -6.77
CA GLU A 327 -42.61 -47.53 -7.03
C GLU A 327 -43.27 -46.76 -5.89
N LEU A 328 -43.58 -45.48 -6.15
CA LEU A 328 -44.14 -44.57 -5.15
C LEU A 328 -45.57 -44.90 -4.71
N LYS A 329 -46.33 -45.68 -5.51
CA LYS A 329 -47.72 -46.04 -5.18
C LYS A 329 -47.80 -47.07 -4.08
N ASP A 330 -46.91 -48.05 -4.09
CA ASP A 330 -46.94 -49.19 -3.18
C ASP A 330 -45.76 -49.18 -2.16
N ASN A 331 -44.97 -48.09 -2.14
CA ASN A 331 -43.74 -47.96 -1.33
C ASN A 331 -42.77 -49.14 -1.51
N LEU A 332 -42.69 -49.66 -2.73
CA LEU A 332 -41.86 -50.80 -3.08
C LEU A 332 -40.54 -50.32 -3.71
N VAL A 333 -39.43 -50.93 -3.30
CA VAL A 333 -38.13 -50.77 -3.96
C VAL A 333 -37.73 -52.12 -4.52
N GLU A 334 -37.65 -52.21 -5.84
CA GLU A 334 -37.21 -53.42 -6.55
C GLU A 334 -35.77 -53.21 -7.01
N LEU A 335 -34.88 -54.14 -6.67
CA LEU A 335 -33.54 -54.19 -7.25
C LEU A 335 -33.63 -54.73 -8.68
N THR A 336 -32.87 -54.15 -9.60
CA THR A 336 -32.69 -54.72 -10.93
C THR A 336 -31.70 -55.89 -10.86
N GLU A 337 -31.66 -56.75 -11.88
CA GLU A 337 -30.66 -57.84 -11.99
C GLU A 337 -29.22 -57.32 -11.80
N GLU A 338 -28.87 -56.20 -12.45
CA GLU A 338 -27.57 -55.53 -12.31
C GLU A 338 -27.34 -54.97 -10.88
N GLY A 339 -28.40 -54.53 -10.20
CA GLY A 339 -28.34 -54.11 -8.80
C GLY A 339 -28.13 -55.28 -7.83
N ILE A 340 -28.70 -56.45 -8.12
CA ILE A 340 -28.51 -57.68 -7.35
C ILE A 340 -27.05 -58.12 -7.48
N GLU A 341 -26.51 -58.21 -8.70
CA GLU A 341 -25.11 -58.61 -8.94
C GLU A 341 -24.09 -57.71 -8.20
N LEU A 342 -24.33 -56.39 -8.19
CA LEU A 342 -23.46 -55.44 -7.45
C LEU A 342 -23.58 -55.58 -5.93
N ALA A 343 -24.79 -55.84 -5.42
CA ALA A 343 -25.00 -56.08 -4.00
C ALA A 343 -24.32 -57.38 -3.56
N GLU A 344 -24.41 -58.43 -4.38
CA GLU A 344 -23.73 -59.71 -4.20
C GLU A 344 -22.22 -59.55 -4.17
N MET A 345 -21.66 -58.79 -5.13
CA MET A 345 -20.24 -58.46 -5.15
C MET A 345 -19.79 -57.65 -3.93
N ALA A 346 -20.57 -56.67 -3.47
CA ALA A 346 -20.24 -55.84 -2.32
C ALA A 346 -20.31 -56.58 -0.98
N LEU A 347 -21.18 -57.59 -0.88
CA LEU A 347 -21.36 -58.42 0.31
C LEU A 347 -20.50 -59.70 0.30
N GLU A 348 -19.79 -59.97 -0.80
CA GLU A 348 -19.01 -61.20 -1.04
C GLU A 348 -19.89 -62.47 -0.97
N THR A 349 -21.14 -62.38 -1.41
CA THR A 349 -22.16 -63.45 -1.36
C THR A 349 -22.85 -63.59 -2.71
N ASN A 350 -23.17 -64.81 -3.17
CA ASN A 350 -23.87 -65.06 -4.44
C ASN A 350 -25.28 -65.66 -4.23
N ASP A 351 -25.92 -65.33 -3.11
CA ASP A 351 -27.20 -65.93 -2.69
C ASP A 351 -28.25 -64.89 -2.28
N LEU A 352 -28.12 -63.63 -2.73
CA LEU A 352 -29.12 -62.60 -2.43
C LEU A 352 -30.45 -62.89 -3.13
N TRP A 353 -30.42 -63.59 -4.26
CA TRP A 353 -31.63 -63.99 -4.99
C TRP A 353 -31.42 -65.29 -5.80
N ASP A 354 -32.22 -66.33 -5.52
CA ASP A 354 -32.29 -67.59 -6.27
C ASP A 354 -33.74 -67.90 -6.59
N GLU A 355 -34.09 -68.01 -7.88
CA GLU A 355 -35.43 -68.37 -8.36
C GLU A 355 -35.94 -69.71 -7.79
N ASN A 356 -35.03 -70.59 -7.35
CA ASN A 356 -35.34 -71.89 -6.75
C ASN A 356 -35.21 -71.92 -5.22
N GLY A 357 -34.88 -70.78 -4.59
CA GLY A 357 -34.71 -70.66 -3.15
C GLY A 357 -36.04 -70.73 -2.38
N PRO A 358 -36.03 -71.13 -1.10
CA PRO A 358 -37.25 -71.24 -0.28
C PRO A 358 -37.98 -69.90 -0.05
N TRP A 359 -37.37 -68.78 -0.43
CA TRP A 359 -37.89 -67.41 -0.29
C TRP A 359 -38.46 -66.84 -1.60
N ALA A 360 -38.39 -67.56 -2.73
CA ALA A 360 -38.79 -67.09 -4.06
C ALA A 360 -40.28 -67.35 -4.42
N ARG A 361 -41.14 -67.62 -3.43
CA ARG A 361 -42.58 -67.85 -3.62
C ARG A 361 -43.46 -66.84 -2.88
#